data_AF-A0A177A2K7-F1
#
_entry.id   AF-A0A177A2K7-F1
#
_cell.length_a   1.000
_cell.length_b   1.000
_cell.length_c   1.000
_cell.angle_alpha   90.00
_cell.angle_beta   90.00
_cell.angle_gamma   90.00
#
_symmetry.space_group_name_H-M   'P 1'
#
loop_
_entity.id
_entity.type
_entity.pdbx_description
1 polymer ?
#
loop_
_entity_poly.entity_id
_entity_poly.type
_entity_poly.pdbx_seq_one_letter_code
_entity_poly.pdbx_strand_id
1 'polypeptide(L)'
;MSSTNAGNLDASSVANIVSANFKAYNFNFKNTYGSRAKAVAVTANGDKQGFYGCGFYGYQDTLLAKNGKQYYSNCYMEGAVDYILGNAAAWFGECTTASNGGGAITATSRQDPADASR
;
A
#
# COMPACT_ATOMS: atom_id res chain seq x y z
N MET A 1 2.84 -14.87 -2.01
CA MET A 1 3.40 -14.90 -0.63
C MET A 1 2.31 -14.34 0.29
N SER A 2 1.97 -14.97 1.41
CA SER A 2 0.98 -14.44 2.38
C SER A 2 1.61 -14.40 3.77
N SER A 3 1.37 -13.33 4.54
CA SER A 3 1.80 -13.27 5.95
C SER A 3 0.85 -14.08 6.83
N THR A 4 1.38 -14.72 7.88
CA THR A 4 0.57 -15.40 8.92
C THR A 4 0.13 -14.44 10.04
N ASN A 5 0.67 -13.22 10.07
CA ASN A 5 0.38 -12.22 11.09
C ASN A 5 -0.73 -11.26 10.60
N ALA A 6 -1.54 -10.75 11.53
CA ALA A 6 -2.60 -9.78 11.26
C ALA A 6 -2.78 -8.81 12.45
N GLY A 7 -3.53 -7.73 12.24
CA GLY A 7 -3.86 -6.74 13.29
C GLY A 7 -2.76 -5.72 13.61
N ASN A 8 -1.53 -5.96 13.17
CA ASN A 8 -0.44 -4.98 13.16
C ASN A 8 0.04 -4.73 11.73
N LEU A 9 0.24 -3.47 11.37
CA LEU A 9 0.58 -3.03 10.03
C LEU A 9 1.88 -3.67 9.49
N ASP A 10 3.03 -3.35 10.10
CA ASP A 10 4.32 -3.82 9.60
C ASP A 10 4.46 -5.34 9.70
N ALA A 11 4.02 -5.92 10.83
CA ALA A 11 4.16 -7.35 11.07
C ALA A 11 3.29 -8.22 10.16
N SER A 12 2.15 -7.70 9.68
CA SER A 12 1.25 -8.39 8.75
C SER A 12 1.66 -8.28 7.28
N SER A 13 2.71 -7.51 6.98
CA SER A 13 3.13 -7.25 5.61
C SER A 13 3.63 -8.51 4.91
N VAL A 14 3.15 -8.77 3.69
CA VAL A 14 3.76 -9.78 2.81
C VAL A 14 5.15 -9.33 2.37
N ALA A 15 5.30 -8.04 2.05
CA ALA A 15 6.59 -7.43 1.77
C ALA A 15 6.71 -6.11 2.54
N ASN A 16 7.77 -5.98 3.34
CA ASN A 16 8.16 -4.72 3.98
C ASN A 16 9.41 -4.18 3.30
N ILE A 17 9.25 -3.13 2.51
CA ILE A 17 10.27 -2.58 1.62
C ILE A 17 10.78 -1.27 2.20
N VAL A 18 11.95 -1.33 2.84
CA VAL A 18 12.59 -0.19 3.51
C VAL A 18 13.70 0.47 2.68
N SER A 19 14.10 -0.15 1.58
CA SER A 19 15.21 0.35 0.75
C SER A 19 14.80 1.59 -0.05
N ALA A 20 15.66 2.61 -0.03
CA ALA A 20 15.49 3.79 -0.87
C ALA A 20 15.75 3.47 -2.35
N ASN A 21 15.08 4.18 -3.25
CA ASN A 21 15.14 3.98 -4.71
C ASN A 21 14.72 2.59 -5.19
N PHE A 22 14.07 1.78 -4.36
CA PHE A 22 13.53 0.48 -4.77
C PHE A 22 12.56 0.64 -5.95
N LYS A 23 12.64 -0.27 -6.92
CA LYS A 23 11.75 -0.34 -8.08
C LYS A 23 11.24 -1.77 -8.27
N ALA A 24 9.93 -1.91 -8.46
CA ALA A 24 9.31 -3.17 -8.87
C ALA A 24 8.51 -2.99 -10.16
N TYR A 25 8.57 -3.99 -11.02
CA TYR A 25 7.90 -4.01 -12.32
C TYR A 25 7.12 -5.32 -12.47
N ASN A 26 5.86 -5.23 -12.91
CA ASN A 26 5.06 -6.38 -13.34
C ASN A 26 4.94 -7.51 -12.29
N PHE A 27 4.77 -7.14 -11.02
CA PHE A 27 4.74 -8.09 -9.90
C PHE A 27 3.49 -7.93 -9.03
N ASN A 28 2.96 -9.05 -8.54
CA ASN A 28 1.75 -9.09 -7.71
C ASN A 28 2.07 -9.40 -6.25
N PHE A 29 1.65 -8.51 -5.36
CA PHE A 29 1.69 -8.66 -3.91
C PHE A 29 0.28 -8.94 -3.41
N LYS A 30 0.05 -10.11 -2.80
CA LYS A 30 -1.28 -10.54 -2.37
C LYS A 30 -1.27 -11.02 -0.92
N ASN A 31 -1.97 -10.33 -0.04
CA ASN A 31 -2.27 -10.84 1.29
C ASN A 31 -3.63 -11.54 1.27
N THR A 32 -3.67 -12.82 1.65
CA THR A 32 -4.86 -13.68 1.56
C THR A 32 -5.64 -13.79 2.88
N TYR A 33 -5.36 -12.95 3.88
CA TYR A 33 -6.05 -13.00 5.18
C TYR A 33 -7.56 -12.71 5.08
N GLY A 34 -7.98 -11.94 4.07
CA GLY A 34 -9.38 -11.59 3.82
C GLY A 34 -9.93 -10.58 4.82
N SER A 35 -11.24 -10.57 5.02
CA SER A 35 -11.97 -9.54 5.78
C SER A 35 -11.93 -9.66 7.31
N ARG A 36 -11.16 -10.61 7.83
CA ARG A 36 -11.18 -10.95 9.27
C ARG A 36 -10.37 -9.99 10.14
N ALA A 37 -9.36 -9.33 9.57
CA ALA A 37 -8.52 -8.36 10.25
C ALA A 37 -7.70 -7.54 9.24
N LYS A 38 -7.03 -6.50 9.75
CA LYS A 38 -5.99 -5.74 9.05
C LYS A 38 -4.86 -6.66 8.59
N ALA A 39 -4.54 -6.62 7.29
CA ALA A 39 -3.50 -7.48 6.71
C ALA A 39 -2.86 -6.82 5.48
N VAL A 40 -1.62 -6.37 5.65
CA VAL A 40 -0.91 -5.57 4.65
C VAL A 40 -0.31 -6.46 3.55
N ALA A 41 -0.52 -6.12 2.29
CA ALA A 41 0.21 -6.74 1.17
C ALA A 41 1.61 -6.12 1.02
N VAL A 42 1.70 -4.79 1.02
CA VAL A 42 3.00 -4.08 0.94
C VAL A 42 3.06 -2.96 1.95
N THR A 43 4.13 -2.93 2.74
CA THR A 43 4.60 -1.73 3.43
C THR A 43 5.73 -1.12 2.62
N ALA A 44 5.48 0.07 2.08
CA ALA A 44 6.45 0.90 1.37
C ALA A 44 6.97 1.97 2.34
N ASN A 45 8.22 1.83 2.79
CA ASN A 45 8.80 2.64 3.86
C ASN A 45 10.24 3.08 3.52
N GLY A 46 10.46 3.54 2.28
CA GLY A 46 11.72 4.11 1.83
C GLY A 46 11.49 5.29 0.90
N ASP A 47 12.50 6.15 0.73
CA ASP A 47 12.39 7.31 -0.17
C ASP A 47 12.58 6.91 -1.64
N LYS A 48 11.90 7.63 -2.55
CA LYS A 48 11.96 7.45 -4.02
C LYS A 48 11.58 6.05 -4.52
N GLN A 49 10.65 5.38 -3.85
CA GLN A 49 10.18 4.06 -4.28
C GLN A 49 9.27 4.16 -5.51
N GLY A 50 9.37 3.18 -6.42
CA GLY A 50 8.58 3.14 -7.66
C GLY A 50 7.98 1.76 -7.91
N PHE A 51 6.72 1.73 -8.33
CA PHE A 51 6.01 0.50 -8.68
C PHE A 51 5.33 0.70 -10.03
N TYR A 52 5.57 -0.21 -10.98
CA TYR A 52 5.13 -0.04 -12.37
C TYR A 52 4.45 -1.32 -12.87
N GLY A 53 3.16 -1.25 -13.21
CA GLY A 53 2.42 -2.43 -13.63
C GLY A 53 2.25 -3.49 -12.54
N CYS A 54 2.33 -3.08 -11.26
CA CYS A 54 2.24 -3.99 -10.11
C CYS A 54 0.80 -4.15 -9.62
N GLY A 55 0.48 -5.31 -9.08
CA GLY A 55 -0.79 -5.58 -8.41
C GLY A 55 -0.65 -5.65 -6.89
N PHE A 56 -1.55 -5.01 -6.15
CA PHE A 56 -1.65 -5.04 -4.69
C PHE A 56 -3.03 -5.55 -4.31
N TYR A 57 -3.09 -6.72 -3.67
CA TYR A 57 -4.35 -7.42 -3.40
C TYR A 57 -4.53 -7.70 -1.91
N GLY A 58 -5.68 -7.33 -1.37
CA GLY A 58 -6.03 -7.54 0.04
C GLY A 58 -7.49 -7.21 0.34
N TYR A 59 -7.77 -6.84 1.59
CA TYR A 59 -9.10 -6.39 2.03
C TYR A 59 -9.01 -5.16 2.93
N GLN A 60 -8.49 -5.30 4.15
CA GLN A 60 -8.23 -4.18 5.04
C GLN A 60 -6.74 -3.88 5.12
N ASP A 61 -6.38 -2.61 4.93
CA ASP A 61 -5.01 -2.09 5.00
C ASP A 61 -4.06 -2.64 3.90
N THR A 62 -4.53 -2.87 2.67
CA THR A 62 -3.76 -3.56 1.59
C THR A 62 -2.39 -2.94 1.28
N LEU A 63 -2.31 -1.64 1.04
CA LEU A 63 -1.07 -0.93 0.66
C LEU A 63 -0.76 0.16 1.67
N LEU A 64 0.20 -0.11 2.56
CA LEU A 64 0.73 0.89 3.48
C LEU A 64 1.84 1.69 2.79
N ALA A 65 1.47 2.82 2.18
CA ALA A 65 2.36 3.87 1.72
C ALA A 65 2.88 4.66 2.94
N LYS A 66 3.78 4.04 3.71
CA LYS A 66 4.13 4.46 5.07
C LYS A 66 4.82 5.81 5.12
N ASN A 67 5.91 5.96 4.35
CA ASN A 67 6.77 7.14 4.38
C ASN A 67 7.60 7.29 3.09
N GLY A 68 8.09 8.51 2.84
CA GLY A 68 8.96 8.86 1.71
C GLY A 68 8.18 9.22 0.44
N LYS A 69 8.93 9.59 -0.61
CA LYS A 69 8.35 9.86 -1.94
C LYS A 69 8.12 8.54 -2.68
N GLN A 70 6.91 8.33 -3.16
CA GLN A 70 6.51 7.07 -3.80
C GLN A 70 5.74 7.34 -5.10
N TYR A 71 6.00 6.53 -6.11
CA TYR A 71 5.31 6.62 -7.40
C TYR A 71 4.77 5.25 -7.82
N TYR A 72 3.50 5.20 -8.16
CA TYR A 72 2.80 4.02 -8.64
C TYR A 72 2.25 4.34 -10.03
N SER A 73 2.63 3.56 -11.04
CA SER A 73 2.20 3.76 -12.44
C SER A 73 1.58 2.50 -13.00
N ASN A 74 0.40 2.61 -13.61
CA ASN A 74 -0.28 1.49 -14.25
C ASN A 74 -0.50 0.30 -13.30
N CYS A 75 -0.63 0.57 -12.00
CA CYS A 75 -0.80 -0.44 -10.97
C CYS A 75 -2.28 -0.76 -10.73
N TYR A 76 -2.54 -1.94 -10.18
CA TYR A 76 -3.86 -2.36 -9.72
C TYR A 76 -3.86 -2.49 -8.20
N MET A 77 -4.81 -1.85 -7.52
CA MET A 77 -4.95 -1.88 -6.06
C MET A 77 -6.36 -2.36 -5.69
N GLU A 78 -6.44 -3.46 -4.96
CA GLU A 78 -7.70 -4.07 -4.55
C GLU A 78 -7.82 -4.19 -3.03
N GLY A 79 -8.98 -3.79 -2.52
CA GLY A 79 -9.34 -3.93 -1.11
C GLY A 79 -10.72 -3.36 -0.80
N ALA A 80 -11.07 -3.22 0.46
CA ALA A 80 -12.37 -2.76 0.92
C ALA A 80 -12.26 -1.61 1.93
N VAL A 81 -11.41 -1.77 2.96
CA VAL A 81 -11.31 -0.83 4.08
C VAL A 81 -9.90 -0.28 4.16
N ASP A 82 -9.77 1.04 4.02
CA ASP A 82 -8.52 1.79 4.17
C ASP A 82 -7.37 1.18 3.35
N TYR A 83 -7.67 0.67 2.15
CA TYR A 83 -6.75 -0.22 1.45
C TYR A 83 -5.56 0.49 0.78
N ILE A 84 -5.56 1.82 0.78
CA ILE A 84 -4.38 2.66 0.53
C ILE A 84 -4.22 3.60 1.73
N LEU A 85 -3.16 3.42 2.52
CA LEU A 85 -3.02 4.14 3.80
C LEU A 85 -1.59 4.60 4.06
N GLY A 86 -1.43 5.55 4.99
CA GLY A 86 -0.13 5.99 5.50
C GLY A 86 0.15 7.48 5.32
N ASN A 87 1.42 7.86 5.46
CA ASN A 87 1.88 9.25 5.43
C ASN A 87 2.83 9.57 4.25
N ALA A 88 3.02 8.67 3.30
CA ALA A 88 3.90 8.92 2.18
C ALA A 88 3.38 10.05 1.28
N ALA A 89 4.32 10.80 0.70
CA ALA A 89 4.05 11.61 -0.49
C ALA A 89 3.97 10.68 -1.70
N ALA A 90 2.79 10.07 -1.89
CA ALA A 90 2.56 9.05 -2.90
C ALA A 90 1.74 9.59 -4.08
N TRP A 91 2.19 9.30 -5.29
CA TRP A 91 1.45 9.59 -6.52
C TRP A 91 1.03 8.30 -7.23
N PHE A 92 -0.25 8.21 -7.57
CA PHE A 92 -0.86 7.07 -8.26
C PHE A 92 -1.31 7.50 -9.66
N GLY A 93 -0.45 7.28 -10.67
CA GLY A 93 -0.72 7.62 -12.06
C GLY A 93 -1.27 6.42 -12.83
N GLU A 94 -2.39 6.61 -13.53
CA GLU A 94 -2.99 5.58 -14.40
C GLU A 94 -3.25 4.25 -13.68
N CYS A 95 -3.48 4.31 -12.37
CA CYS A 95 -3.75 3.13 -11.56
C CYS A 95 -5.24 2.81 -11.54
N THR A 96 -5.58 1.53 -11.38
CA THR A 96 -6.95 1.08 -11.12
C THR A 96 -7.11 0.80 -9.62
N THR A 97 -8.12 1.42 -9.00
CA THR A 97 -8.56 1.13 -7.64
C THR A 97 -9.84 0.31 -7.70
N ALA A 98 -9.81 -0.91 -7.18
CA ALA A 98 -10.88 -1.88 -7.27
C ALA A 98 -11.40 -2.26 -5.87
N SER A 99 -12.53 -1.69 -5.49
CA SER A 99 -13.15 -2.00 -4.20
C SER A 99 -13.84 -3.36 -4.22
N ASN A 100 -13.43 -4.28 -3.34
CA ASN A 100 -14.01 -5.64 -3.19
C ASN A 100 -14.91 -5.80 -1.95
N GLY A 101 -15.27 -4.68 -1.31
CA GLY A 101 -16.17 -4.60 -0.17
C GLY A 101 -16.50 -3.15 0.19
N GLY A 102 -17.34 -2.95 1.22
CA GLY A 102 -17.69 -1.62 1.70
C GLY A 102 -16.60 -1.02 2.60
N GLY A 103 -16.25 0.25 2.37
CA GLY A 103 -15.28 0.99 3.16
C GLY A 103 -14.71 2.19 2.39
N ALA A 104 -13.62 2.76 2.92
CA ALA A 104 -12.90 3.85 2.28
C ALA A 104 -11.72 3.32 1.44
N ILE A 105 -11.42 4.01 0.34
CA ILE A 105 -10.24 3.73 -0.47
C ILE A 105 -8.97 4.14 0.27
N THR A 106 -8.97 5.36 0.82
CA THR A 106 -7.78 5.99 1.38
C THR A 106 -7.93 6.33 2.85
N ALA A 107 -6.89 6.07 3.66
CA ALA A 107 -6.77 6.54 5.04
C ALA A 107 -5.40 7.21 5.26
N THR A 108 -5.34 8.52 5.03
CA THR A 108 -4.10 9.28 5.25
C THR A 108 -3.84 9.50 6.74
N SER A 109 -2.58 9.36 7.15
CA SER A 109 -2.13 9.65 8.52
C SER A 109 -1.32 10.94 8.61
N ARG A 110 -1.48 11.86 7.64
CA ARG A 110 -0.84 13.18 7.66
C ARG A 110 -1.37 14.00 8.82
N GLN A 111 -0.46 14.60 9.58
CA GLN A 111 -0.79 15.37 10.79
C GLN A 111 -0.36 16.84 10.68
N ASP A 112 0.69 17.14 9.91
CA ASP A 112 1.23 18.51 9.80
C ASP A 112 0.91 19.13 8.43
N PRO A 113 0.31 20.34 8.37
CA PRO A 113 0.17 21.11 7.14
C PRO A 113 1.48 21.41 6.40
N ALA A 114 2.62 21.39 7.09
CA ALA A 114 3.95 21.59 6.53
C ALA A 114 4.55 20.33 5.88
N ASP A 115 3.97 19.15 6.09
CA ASP A 115 4.41 17.93 5.41
C ASP A 115 4.37 18.15 3.89
N ALA A 116 5.52 17.97 3.25
CA ALA A 116 5.75 18.32 1.85
C ALA A 116 4.75 17.61 0.95
N SER A 117 3.92 18.40 0.28
CA SER A 117 3.06 17.94 -0.80
C SER A 117 3.64 18.52 -2.09
N ARG A 118 4.43 17.71 -2.80
CA ARG A 118 5.07 17.93 -4.13
C ARG A 118 6.59 18.03 -4.08
#